data_AF-A0A1X0QJP1-F1
#
_entry.id   AF-A0A1X0QJP1-F1
#
_cell.length_a   1.000
_cell.length_b   1.000
_cell.length_c   1.000
_cell.angle_alpha   90.00
_cell.angle_beta   90.00
_cell.angle_gamma   90.00
#
_symmetry.space_group_name_H-M   'P 1'
#
loop_
_entity.id
_entity.type
_entity.pdbx_description
1 polymer ?
#
loop_
_entity_poly.entity_id
_entity_poly.type
_entity_poly.pdbx_seq_one_letter_code
_entity_poly.pdbx_strand_id
1 'polypeptide(L)'
;MYIYIKERFEISNLIKKIEKVVRKCITCKEQARKMKSKIIFSEFEPVFGKLGLDLIGPLPKSLNGGKYIIIITDYAIKYTLVKEIKRKTEEEVANFILNEVIFKFGPPREIRTDNGKEFT
;
A
#
# COMPACT_ATOMS: atom_id res chain seq x y z
N MET A 1 -8.93 -12.49 23.53
CA MET A 1 -8.90 -13.63 24.48
C MET A 1 -8.47 -13.20 25.89
N TYR A 2 -7.28 -12.60 26.10
CA TYR A 2 -6.83 -12.20 27.44
C TYR A 2 -7.80 -11.26 28.16
N ILE A 3 -8.18 -10.15 27.52
CA ILE A 3 -9.11 -9.15 28.08
C ILE A 3 -10.45 -9.81 28.47
N TYR A 4 -11.05 -10.53 27.52
CA TYR A 4 -12.31 -11.26 27.71
C TYR A 4 -12.32 -12.19 28.94
N ILE A 5 -11.23 -12.92 29.17
CA ILE A 5 -11.12 -13.87 30.30
C ILE A 5 -10.82 -13.14 31.60
N LYS A 6 -9.95 -12.13 31.57
CA LYS A 6 -9.57 -11.32 32.75
C LYS A 6 -10.79 -10.61 33.35
N GLU A 7 -11.69 -10.10 32.52
CA GLU A 7 -12.89 -9.38 32.96
C GLU A 7 -13.94 -10.27 33.63
N ARG A 8 -13.88 -11.59 33.44
CA ARG A 8 -14.91 -12.53 33.90
C ARG A 8 -14.43 -13.51 34.96
N PHE A 9 -13.12 -13.69 35.09
CA PHE A 9 -12.55 -14.70 35.97
C PHE A 9 -11.26 -14.21 36.61
N GLU A 10 -11.12 -14.43 37.92
CA GLU A 10 -9.87 -14.24 38.64
C GLU A 10 -9.00 -15.50 38.53
N ILE A 11 -8.11 -15.51 37.54
CA ILE A 11 -7.22 -16.65 37.28
C ILE A 11 -5.77 -16.25 37.53
N SER A 12 -5.13 -16.91 38.49
CA SER A 12 -3.69 -16.75 38.73
C SER A 12 -2.87 -17.20 37.51
N ASN A 13 -1.85 -16.41 37.18
CA ASN A 13 -0.95 -16.64 36.04
C ASN A 13 -1.68 -16.80 34.68
N LEU A 14 -2.77 -16.05 34.48
CA LEU A 14 -3.62 -16.14 33.29
C LEU A 14 -2.85 -16.09 31.96
N ILE A 15 -1.85 -15.20 31.84
CA ILE A 15 -1.04 -15.07 30.63
C ILE A 15 -0.29 -16.37 30.30
N LYS A 16 0.42 -16.96 31.28
CA LYS A 16 1.16 -18.22 31.09
C LYS A 16 0.23 -19.37 30.69
N LYS A 17 -0.99 -19.42 31.24
CA LYS A 17 -2.00 -20.43 30.90
C LYS A 17 -2.50 -20.25 29.47
N ILE A 18 -2.79 -19.02 29.07
CA ILE A 18 -3.17 -18.66 27.70
C ILE A 18 -2.08 -19.05 26.71
N GLU A 19 -0.82 -18.70 26.98
CA GLU A 19 0.31 -19.05 26.12
C GLU A 19 0.42 -20.57 25.90
N LYS A 20 0.25 -21.36 26.97
CA LYS A 20 0.30 -22.82 26.90
C LYS A 20 -0.80 -23.39 25.99
N VAL A 21 -2.00 -22.81 26.02
CA VAL A 21 -3.12 -23.20 25.16
C VAL A 21 -2.86 -22.79 23.71
N VAL A 22 -2.50 -21.52 23.47
CA VAL A 22 -2.24 -20.98 22.12
C VAL A 22 -1.09 -21.73 21.43
N ARG A 23 -0.02 -22.06 22.16
CA ARG A 23 1.10 -22.86 21.64
C ARG A 23 0.72 -24.27 21.21
N LYS A 24 -0.37 -24.83 21.72
CA LYS A 24 -0.87 -26.17 21.33
C LYS A 24 -1.97 -26.11 20.28
N CYS A 25 -2.64 -24.97 20.12
CA CYS A 25 -3.70 -24.79 19.14
C CYS A 25 -3.16 -24.82 17.70
N ILE A 26 -3.61 -25.81 16.92
CA ILE A 26 -3.22 -25.99 15.51
C ILE A 26 -3.69 -24.81 14.67
N THR A 27 -4.96 -24.40 14.83
CA THR A 27 -5.55 -23.25 14.14
C THR A 27 -4.76 -21.95 14.39
N CYS A 28 -4.32 -21.70 15.63
CA CYS A 28 -3.49 -20.54 15.94
C CYS A 28 -2.12 -20.60 15.25
N LYS A 29 -1.50 -21.78 15.18
CA LYS A 29 -0.22 -21.98 14.48
C LYS A 29 -0.33 -21.76 12.97
N GLU A 30 -1.38 -22.29 12.34
CA GLU A 30 -1.63 -22.11 10.91
C GLU A 30 -1.88 -20.65 10.56
N GLN A 31 -2.65 -19.94 11.39
CA GLN A 31 -2.91 -18.52 11.20
C GLN A 31 -1.65 -17.66 11.39
N ALA A 32 -0.83 -17.96 12.41
CA ALA A 32 0.43 -17.25 12.65
C ALA A 32 1.44 -17.42 11.50
N ARG A 33 1.44 -18.56 10.81
CA ARG A 33 2.29 -18.78 9.61
C ARG A 33 1.89 -17.87 8.45
N LYS A 34 0.60 -17.57 8.28
CA LYS A 34 0.09 -16.65 7.27
C LYS A 34 0.43 -15.19 7.57
N MET A 35 0.57 -14.84 8.85
CA MET A 35 0.93 -13.50 9.33
C MET A 35 2.44 -13.20 9.36
N LYS A 36 3.28 -13.96 8.63
CA LYS A 36 4.69 -13.57 8.42
C LYS A 36 4.80 -12.37 7.46
N SER A 37 4.05 -11.30 7.68
CA SER A 37 4.46 -10.00 7.17
C SER A 37 5.54 -9.49 8.11
N LYS A 38 6.78 -9.35 7.60
CA LYS A 38 7.71 -8.43 8.26
C LYS A 38 7.00 -7.07 8.20
N ILE A 39 6.67 -6.51 9.35
CA ILE A 39 6.39 -5.07 9.43
C ILE A 39 7.73 -4.42 9.09
N ILE A 40 7.91 -4.08 7.82
CA ILE A 40 9.05 -3.29 7.39
C ILE A 40 8.69 -1.89 7.88
N PHE A 41 9.33 -1.46 8.97
CA PHE A 41 9.38 -0.04 9.27
C PHE A 41 10.08 0.60 8.08
N SER A 42 9.34 1.41 7.33
CA SER A 42 9.91 2.25 6.29
C SER A 42 10.98 3.10 6.97
N GLU A 43 12.17 3.14 6.40
CA GLU A 43 13.11 4.23 6.70
C GLU A 43 12.39 5.57 6.47
N PHE A 44 12.86 6.63 7.13
CA PHE A 44 12.33 7.96 6.89
C PHE A 44 12.57 8.32 5.42
N GLU A 45 11.49 8.37 4.65
CA GLU A 45 11.53 8.77 3.24
C GLU A 45 11.29 10.29 3.18
N PRO A 46 12.09 11.04 2.41
CA PRO A 46 11.81 12.45 2.17
C PRO A 46 10.48 12.59 1.41
N VAL A 47 9.77 13.69 1.64
CA VAL A 47 8.50 14.01 0.97
C VAL A 47 8.76 14.11 -0.54
N PHE A 48 7.98 13.38 -1.35
CA PHE A 48 8.20 13.17 -2.79
C PHE A 48 9.49 12.43 -3.18
N GLY A 49 10.17 11.81 -2.22
CA GLY A 49 11.37 11.00 -2.48
C GLY A 49 11.06 9.67 -3.15
N LYS A 50 10.03 8.98 -2.65
CA LYS A 50 9.63 7.65 -3.11
C LYS A 50 8.16 7.61 -3.43
N LEU A 51 7.86 7.30 -4.69
CA LEU A 51 6.52 7.37 -5.23
C LEU A 51 6.08 5.99 -5.74
N GLY A 52 4.82 5.65 -5.54
CA GLY A 52 4.19 4.50 -6.20
C GLY A 52 3.25 4.99 -7.29
N LEU A 53 3.43 4.49 -8.50
CA LEU A 53 2.63 4.84 -9.67
C LEU A 53 1.82 3.62 -10.11
N ASP A 54 0.54 3.83 -10.40
CA ASP A 54 -0.40 2.79 -10.83
C ASP A 54 -1.41 3.35 -11.84
N LEU A 55 -2.05 2.47 -12.61
CA LEU A 55 -3.04 2.79 -13.62
C LEU A 55 -4.30 1.93 -13.54
N ILE A 56 -5.41 2.58 -13.26
CA ILE A 56 -6.73 1.94 -13.24
C ILE A 56 -7.38 1.98 -14.63
N GLY A 57 -7.95 0.85 -15.04
CA GLY A 57 -8.87 0.76 -16.19
C GLY A 57 -8.57 -0.44 -17.11
N PRO A 58 -9.33 -0.58 -18.21
CA PRO A 58 -10.25 0.43 -18.75
C PRO A 58 -11.54 0.60 -17.94
N LEU A 59 -11.99 1.85 -17.81
CA LEU A 59 -13.25 2.28 -17.19
C LEU A 59 -14.25 2.72 -18.28
N PRO A 60 -15.55 2.88 -17.93
CA PRO A 60 -16.50 3.55 -18.82
C PRO A 60 -15.95 4.91 -19.28
N LYS A 61 -16.13 5.20 -20.56
CA LYS A 61 -15.60 6.41 -21.18
C LYS A 61 -16.23 7.65 -20.53
N SER A 62 -15.40 8.57 -20.06
CA SER A 62 -15.87 9.86 -19.53
C SER A 62 -16.39 10.77 -20.65
N LEU A 63 -16.97 11.91 -20.27
CA LEU A 63 -17.33 13.00 -21.20
C LEU A 63 -16.11 13.53 -21.98
N ASN A 64 -14.94 13.55 -21.34
CA ASN A 64 -13.68 14.01 -21.96
C ASN A 64 -13.00 12.92 -22.79
N GLY A 65 -13.58 11.72 -22.81
CA GLY A 65 -13.14 10.59 -23.59
C GLY A 65 -12.03 9.75 -22.96
N GLY A 66 -11.63 10.04 -21.72
CA GLY A 66 -10.71 9.21 -20.98
C GLY A 66 -11.36 7.92 -20.49
N LYS A 67 -10.50 6.91 -20.31
CA LYS A 67 -10.89 5.54 -19.94
C LYS A 67 -9.98 4.96 -18.87
N TYR A 68 -8.98 5.72 -18.44
CA TYR A 68 -8.00 5.27 -17.48
C TYR A 68 -7.72 6.37 -16.48
N ILE A 69 -7.27 5.97 -15.30
CA ILE A 69 -6.86 6.89 -14.25
C ILE A 69 -5.43 6.55 -13.90
N ILE A 70 -4.53 7.53 -14.01
CA ILE A 70 -3.17 7.43 -13.51
C ILE A 70 -3.12 7.99 -12.10
N ILE A 71 -2.44 7.25 -11.22
CA ILE A 71 -2.34 7.55 -9.80
C ILE A 71 -0.87 7.53 -9.45
N ILE A 72 -0.42 8.55 -8.71
CA ILE A 72 0.88 8.50 -8.03
C ILE A 72 0.74 8.89 -6.57
N THR A 73 1.26 8.04 -5.69
CA THR A 73 1.18 8.20 -4.23
C THR A 73 2.56 8.31 -3.63
N ASP A 74 2.77 9.37 -2.85
CA ASP A 74 3.98 9.55 -2.04
C ASP A 74 3.99 8.60 -0.84
N TYR A 75 5.12 7.92 -0.62
CA TYR A 75 5.21 6.90 0.42
C TYR A 75 5.37 7.49 1.82
N ALA A 76 5.91 8.71 1.96
CA ALA A 76 6.19 9.35 3.23
C ALA A 76 4.90 9.91 3.87
N ILE A 77 4.16 10.73 3.12
CA ILE A 77 2.97 11.44 3.62
C ILE A 77 1.65 10.89 3.09
N LYS A 78 1.69 9.84 2.25
CA LYS A 78 0.50 9.21 1.61
C LYS A 78 -0.32 10.18 0.76
N TYR A 79 0.31 11.27 0.31
CA TYR A 79 -0.30 12.23 -0.60
C TYR A 79 -0.44 11.62 -1.99
N THR A 80 -1.61 11.73 -2.59
CA THR A 80 -1.93 11.05 -3.86
C THR A 80 -2.41 12.05 -4.90
N LEU A 81 -1.77 12.01 -6.07
CA LEU A 81 -2.17 12.74 -7.27
C LEU A 81 -2.86 11.79 -8.23
N VAL A 82 -3.93 12.26 -8.85
CA VAL A 82 -4.79 11.45 -9.72
C VAL A 82 -5.14 12.25 -10.96
N LYS A 83 -5.03 11.63 -12.14
CA LYS A 83 -5.43 12.25 -13.41
C LYS A 83 -6.12 11.25 -14.33
N GLU A 84 -7.10 11.74 -15.06
CA GLU A 84 -7.75 10.99 -16.13
C GLU A 84 -6.85 10.99 -17.39
N ILE A 85 -6.65 9.82 -18.00
CA ILE A 85 -5.94 9.70 -19.29
C ILE A 85 -6.76 8.90 -20.31
N LYS A 86 -6.52 9.19 -21.59
CA LYS A 86 -7.25 8.57 -22.71
C LYS A 86 -6.68 7.22 -23.11
N ARG A 87 -5.38 7.03 -22.93
CA ARG A 87 -4.64 5.82 -23.34
C ARG A 87 -3.62 5.47 -22.26
N LYS A 88 -3.36 4.17 -22.07
CA LYS A 88 -2.24 3.66 -21.26
C LYS A 88 -0.97 3.63 -22.12
N THR A 89 -0.43 4.79 -22.45
CA THR A 89 0.81 4.91 -23.23
C THR A 89 1.91 5.54 -22.39
N GLU A 90 3.16 5.20 -22.70
CA GLU A 90 4.35 5.75 -22.06
C GLU A 90 4.37 7.29 -22.11
N GLU A 91 3.94 7.88 -23.23
CA GLU A 91 3.85 9.33 -23.40
C GLU A 91 2.87 10.00 -22.42
N GLU A 92 1.70 9.40 -22.18
CA GLU A 92 0.71 9.92 -21.22
C GLU A 92 1.24 9.81 -19.79
N VAL A 93 1.93 8.70 -19.47
CA VAL A 93 2.59 8.47 -18.18
C VAL A 93 3.71 9.50 -17.94
N ALA A 94 4.60 9.68 -18.92
CA ALA A 94 5.71 10.62 -18.82
C ALA A 94 5.21 12.06 -18.67
N ASN A 95 4.22 12.47 -19.46
CA ASN A 95 3.61 13.79 -19.35
C ASN A 95 2.96 14.01 -17.98
N PHE A 96 2.32 13.01 -17.40
CA PHE A 96 1.78 13.10 -16.04
C PHE A 96 2.90 13.28 -15.00
N ILE A 97 3.94 12.45 -15.03
CA ILE A 97 5.05 12.54 -14.07
C ILE A 97 5.76 13.90 -14.17
N LEU A 98 6.05 14.38 -15.38
CA LEU A 98 6.70 15.68 -15.58
C LEU A 98 5.87 16.82 -14.99
N ASN A 99 4.61 16.93 -15.40
CA ASN A 99 3.77 18.08 -15.08
C ASN A 99 3.21 18.05 -13.66
N GLU A 100 2.89 16.87 -13.13
CA GLU A 100 2.24 16.74 -11.82
C GLU A 100 3.24 16.49 -10.70
N VAL A 101 4.45 16.00 -11.00
CA VAL A 101 5.46 15.66 -9.99
C VAL A 101 6.70 16.53 -10.15
N ILE A 102 7.44 16.37 -11.25
CA ILE A 102 8.80 16.91 -11.37
C ILE A 102 8.79 18.44 -11.38
N PHE A 103 7.92 19.07 -12.16
CA PHE A 103 7.84 20.53 -12.23
C PHE A 103 7.27 21.20 -10.97
N LYS A 104 6.58 20.44 -10.11
CA LYS A 104 5.93 20.97 -8.90
C LYS A 104 6.72 20.70 -7.61
N PHE A 105 7.29 19.52 -7.49
CA PHE A 105 7.93 19.03 -6.26
C PHE A 105 9.40 18.67 -6.45
N GLY A 106 9.90 18.67 -7.69
CA GLY A 106 11.24 18.21 -8.04
C GLY A 106 11.31 16.72 -8.40
N PRO A 107 12.48 16.25 -8.85
CA PRO A 107 12.67 14.87 -9.26
C PRO A 107 12.64 13.91 -8.06
N PRO A 108 11.83 12.83 -8.11
CA PRO A 108 11.86 11.80 -7.07
C PRO A 108 13.16 10.98 -7.15
N ARG A 109 13.52 10.33 -6.04
CA ARG A 109 14.64 9.38 -5.98
C ARG A 109 14.25 8.03 -6.58
N GLU A 110 13.02 7.59 -6.36
CA GLU A 110 12.51 6.29 -6.82
C GLU A 110 11.03 6.39 -7.17
N ILE A 111 10.66 5.88 -8.35
CA ILE A 111 9.27 5.62 -8.73
C ILE A 111 9.11 4.10 -8.84
N ARG A 112 8.15 3.55 -8.10
CA ARG A 112 7.76 2.15 -8.18
C ARG A 112 6.49 2.01 -9.00
N THR A 113 6.56 1.21 -10.04
CA THR A 113 5.43 0.81 -10.86
C THR A 113 5.16 -0.67 -10.66
N ASP A 114 4.03 -1.16 -11.16
CA ASP A 114 3.92 -2.58 -11.47
C ASP A 114 4.71 -2.90 -12.76
N ASN A 115 4.75 -4.18 -13.14
CA ASN A 115 5.37 -4.61 -14.40
C ASN A 115 4.42 -4.44 -15.59
N GLY A 116 3.58 -3.40 -15.58
CA GLY A 116 2.78 -2.98 -16.73
C GLY A 116 3.66 -2.64 -17.93
N LYS A 117 3.16 -2.92 -19.14
CA LYS A 117 3.90 -2.67 -20.40
C LYS A 117 4.11 -1.19 -20.65
N GLU A 118 3.21 -0.36 -20.15
CA GLU A 118 3.30 1.10 -20.18
C GLU A 118 4.46 1.67 -19.35
N PHE A 119 5.15 0.83 -18.57
CA PHE A 119 6.26 1.20 -17.69
C PHE A 119 7.60 0.53 -18.07
N THR A 120 7.63 -0.31 -19.10
CA THR A 120 8.81 -1.08 -19.56
C THR A 120 9.16 -0.75 -21.00
#